data_AF-A0AAE0VPD5-F1
#
_entry.id   AF-A0AAE0VPD5-F1
#
_cell.length_a   1.000
_cell.length_b   1.000
_cell.length_c   1.000
_cell.angle_alpha   90.00
_cell.angle_beta   90.00
_cell.angle_gamma   90.00
#
_symmetry.space_group_name_H-M   'P 1'
#
loop_
_entity.id
_entity.type
_entity.pdbx_description
1 polymer ?
#
loop_
_entity_poly.entity_id
_entity_poly.type
_entity_poly.pdbx_seq_one_letter_code
_entity_poly.pdbx_strand_id
1 'polypeptide(L)'
;MNILPKKSWHVRNKKNIERVRRDEEKAAEEEKERQRKIALAEQEARTEFLRTQTRKRKLECHVETDGLGDKALTSTSTENSSIYTASGHINFFQEDEAGIKKSGKNVENAAEKKAEKEKWEKDIGLLTYLGQSSVESQSKPPWYLDKKKMNLGEGDSVKSMLVISKDEKLKYALDPIHKMHSYLEKKSHKDKSKQKHKKHKHEHKRHKDSEREKDKEHSSTSKTIAQLRAERLKREQSEVERERMLRENEKVGGSSAEVHFEEISDRDRRYNSQFNPDFVRQPRPKTADYRKYLDT
;
A
#
# COMPACT_ATOMS: atom_id res chain seq x y z
N MET A 1 27.59 30.83 -6.27
CA MET A 1 28.24 30.16 -5.12
C MET A 1 27.29 29.12 -4.53
N ASN A 2 27.65 27.84 -4.49
CA ASN A 2 26.83 26.81 -3.84
C ASN A 2 27.13 26.73 -2.34
N ILE A 3 26.14 27.01 -1.51
CA ILE A 3 26.27 27.03 -0.04
C ILE A 3 25.75 25.74 0.63
N LEU A 4 25.08 24.84 -0.10
CA LEU A 4 24.50 23.61 0.47
C LEU A 4 25.53 22.71 1.16
N PRO A 5 26.73 22.45 0.60
CA PRO A 5 27.71 21.56 1.23
C PRO A 5 28.18 22.06 2.60
N LYS A 6 28.10 23.38 2.84
CA LYS A 6 28.48 24.01 4.12
C LYS A 6 27.38 23.93 5.19
N LYS A 7 26.21 23.40 4.86
CA LYS A 7 25.11 23.24 5.82
C LYS A 7 25.17 21.87 6.48
N SER A 8 25.01 21.83 7.79
CA SER A 8 25.04 20.61 8.60
C SER A 8 23.91 19.63 8.27
N TRP A 9 22.77 20.11 7.76
CA TRP A 9 21.63 19.27 7.38
C TRP A 9 21.73 18.69 5.96
N HIS A 10 22.79 19.01 5.21
CA HIS A 10 22.89 18.57 3.82
C HIS A 10 23.05 17.05 3.72
N VAL A 11 22.07 16.38 3.11
CA VAL A 11 21.99 14.90 3.03
C VAL A 11 23.25 14.28 2.42
N ARG A 12 23.86 14.93 1.42
CA ARG A 12 25.06 14.41 0.73
C ARG A 12 26.38 14.67 1.47
N ASN A 13 26.35 15.31 2.63
CA ASN A 13 27.56 15.44 3.43
C ASN A 13 27.99 14.07 3.95
N LYS A 14 29.29 13.75 3.82
CA LYS A 14 29.87 12.47 4.26
C LYS A 14 29.49 12.11 5.69
N LYS A 15 29.54 13.09 6.61
CA LYS A 15 29.15 12.92 8.02
C LYS A 15 27.69 12.48 8.20
N ASN A 16 26.78 12.97 7.35
CA ASN A 16 25.37 12.61 7.42
C ASN A 16 25.11 11.23 6.80
N ILE A 17 25.79 10.92 5.69
CA ILE A 17 25.75 9.60 5.08
C ILE A 17 26.27 8.54 6.07
N GLU A 18 27.38 8.80 6.77
CA GLU A 18 27.92 7.91 7.81
C GLU A 18 26.98 7.74 9.01
N ARG A 19 26.23 8.79 9.37
CA ARG A 19 25.23 8.69 10.44
C ARG A 19 24.07 7.79 10.03
N VAL A 20 23.52 8.00 8.84
CA VAL A 20 22.47 7.15 8.27
C VAL A 20 22.95 5.71 8.19
N ARG A 21 24.16 5.48 7.68
CA ARG A 21 24.74 4.13 7.59
C ARG A 21 24.87 3.44 8.94
N ARG A 22 25.31 4.15 9.98
CA ARG A 22 25.38 3.59 11.34
C ARG A 22 24.00 3.24 11.88
N ASP A 23 23.01 4.10 11.64
CA ASP A 23 21.64 3.88 12.10
C ASP A 23 21.00 2.69 11.35
N GLU A 24 21.27 2.55 10.04
CA GLU A 24 20.87 1.40 9.21
C GLU A 24 21.55 0.10 9.64
N GLU A 25 22.87 0.13 9.88
CA GLU A 25 23.63 -1.02 10.37
C GLU A 25 23.11 -1.48 11.73
N LYS A 26 22.84 -0.54 12.65
CA LYS A 26 22.25 -0.85 13.95
C LYS A 26 20.84 -1.44 13.83
N ALA A 27 19.99 -0.89 12.97
CA ALA A 27 18.67 -1.44 12.72
C ALA A 27 18.75 -2.87 12.15
N ALA A 28 19.69 -3.12 11.24
CA ALA A 28 19.91 -4.45 10.66
C ALA A 28 20.47 -5.45 11.68
N GLU A 29 21.34 -5.03 12.60
CA GLU A 29 21.83 -5.87 13.70
C GLU A 29 20.70 -6.25 14.67
N GLU A 30 19.88 -5.27 15.08
CA GLU A 30 18.73 -5.52 15.95
C GLU A 30 17.72 -6.49 15.31
N GLU A 31 17.47 -6.38 14.00
CA GLU A 31 16.60 -7.30 13.27
C GLU A 31 17.18 -8.72 13.24
N LYS A 32 18.48 -8.87 12.98
CA LYS A 32 19.17 -10.17 13.02
C LYS A 32 19.11 -10.80 14.40
N GLU A 33 19.28 -10.03 15.46
CA GLU A 33 19.15 -10.53 16.83
C GLU A 33 17.72 -10.99 17.14
N ARG A 34 16.70 -10.25 16.69
CA ARG A 34 15.29 -10.67 16.82
C ARG A 34 15.04 -11.98 16.08
N GLN A 35 15.51 -12.09 14.84
CA GLN A 35 15.39 -13.32 14.05
C GLN A 35 16.09 -14.50 14.73
N ARG A 36 17.29 -14.29 15.29
CA ARG A 36 18.00 -15.32 16.08
C ARG A 36 17.18 -15.77 17.30
N LYS A 37 16.58 -14.84 18.03
CA LYS A 37 15.71 -15.15 19.18
C LYS A 37 14.47 -15.93 18.76
N ILE A 38 13.83 -15.54 17.66
CA ILE A 38 12.67 -16.24 17.10
C ILE A 38 13.06 -17.67 16.70
N ALA A 39 14.17 -17.85 15.99
CA ALA A 39 14.64 -19.16 15.57
C ALA A 39 14.98 -20.08 16.76
N LEU A 40 15.59 -19.52 17.81
CA LEU A 40 15.88 -20.27 19.04
C LEU A 40 14.58 -20.66 19.76
N ALA A 41 13.63 -19.73 19.90
CA ALA A 41 12.33 -20.00 20.50
C ALA A 41 11.54 -21.06 19.71
N GLU A 42 11.63 -21.04 18.38
CA GLU A 42 11.01 -22.05 17.51
C GLU A 42 11.64 -23.44 17.70
N GLN A 43 12.97 -23.51 17.78
CA GLN A 43 13.69 -24.74 18.09
C GLN A 43 13.25 -25.29 19.45
N GLU A 44 13.24 -24.45 20.48
CA GLU A 44 12.81 -24.84 21.82
C GLU A 44 11.36 -25.32 21.84
N ALA A 45 10.43 -24.56 21.26
CA ALA A 45 9.02 -24.93 21.16
C ALA A 45 8.82 -26.27 20.43
N ARG A 46 9.57 -26.51 19.35
CA ARG A 46 9.52 -27.79 18.63
C ARG A 46 10.02 -28.95 19.49
N THR A 47 11.11 -28.76 20.23
CA THR A 47 11.63 -29.81 21.13
C THR A 47 10.69 -30.07 22.30
N GLU A 48 10.08 -29.03 22.86
CA GLU A 48 9.09 -29.15 23.93
C GLU A 48 7.84 -29.87 23.43
N PHE A 49 7.34 -29.53 22.25
CA PHE A 49 6.22 -30.23 21.62
C PHE A 49 6.50 -31.73 21.46
N LEU A 50 7.69 -32.10 20.97
CA LEU A 50 8.08 -33.51 20.87
C LEU A 50 8.18 -34.18 22.25
N ARG A 51 8.73 -33.50 23.26
CA ARG A 51 8.82 -34.01 24.64
C ARG A 51 7.45 -34.19 25.29
N THR A 52 6.52 -33.27 25.06
CA THR A 52 5.16 -33.37 25.57
C THR A 52 4.40 -34.49 24.86
N GLN A 53 4.56 -34.65 23.55
CA GLN A 53 4.00 -35.78 22.78
C GLN A 53 4.54 -37.14 23.24
N THR A 54 5.84 -37.28 23.50
CA THR A 54 6.39 -38.53 24.02
C THR A 54 5.91 -38.82 25.43
N ARG A 55 5.82 -37.80 26.30
CA ARG A 55 5.22 -37.93 27.64
C ARG A 55 3.75 -38.33 27.57
N LYS A 56 2.95 -37.69 26.71
CA LYS A 56 1.54 -38.04 26.48
C LYS A 56 1.39 -39.48 26.02
N ARG A 57 2.14 -39.90 24.99
CA ARG A 57 2.13 -41.30 24.53
C ARG A 57 2.54 -42.29 25.61
N LYS A 58 3.53 -41.95 26.44
CA LYS A 58 3.94 -42.79 27.57
C LYS A 58 2.84 -42.90 28.62
N LEU A 59 2.16 -41.79 28.93
CA LEU A 59 1.02 -41.77 29.85
C LEU A 59 -0.16 -42.55 29.27
N GLU A 60 -0.48 -42.37 27.99
CA GLU A 60 -1.54 -43.10 27.27
C GLU A 60 -1.25 -44.60 27.20
N CYS A 61 0.02 -45.00 27.01
CA CYS A 61 0.44 -46.42 27.02
C CYS A 61 0.44 -47.02 28.44
N HIS A 62 0.71 -46.23 29.49
CA HIS A 62 0.70 -46.70 30.88
C HIS A 62 -0.71 -46.94 31.43
N VAL A 63 -1.77 -46.48 30.76
CA VAL A 63 -3.16 -46.71 31.21
C VAL A 63 -3.74 -48.03 30.68
N GLU A 64 -3.06 -48.74 29.76
CA GLU A 64 -3.61 -49.93 29.10
C GLU A 64 -2.72 -51.18 29.17
N THR A 65 -1.82 -51.32 30.14
CA THR A 65 -1.11 -52.60 30.37
C THR A 65 -0.77 -52.86 31.84
N ASP A 66 -1.78 -53.19 32.65
CA ASP A 66 -1.63 -54.23 33.67
C ASP A 66 -2.11 -55.56 33.05
N GLY A 67 -1.37 -56.05 32.06
CA GLY A 67 -1.64 -57.35 31.45
C GLY A 67 -1.19 -57.48 29.99
N LEU A 68 -0.25 -58.40 29.76
CA LEU A 68 0.22 -58.92 28.46
C LEU A 68 1.21 -57.95 27.77
N GLY A 69 2.49 -58.27 27.63
CA GLY A 69 3.06 -59.54 27.20
C GLY A 69 3.86 -59.25 25.93
N ASP A 70 5.18 -59.36 26.03
CA ASP A 70 6.18 -59.06 25.00
C ASP A 70 5.77 -59.54 23.60
N LYS A 71 5.71 -58.61 22.63
CA LYS A 71 5.87 -58.93 21.20
C LYS A 71 6.00 -57.66 20.34
N ALA A 72 7.20 -57.47 19.81
CA ALA A 72 7.52 -57.14 18.41
C ALA A 72 8.74 -56.20 18.34
N LEU A 73 9.81 -56.62 17.66
CA LEU A 73 9.97 -56.32 16.23
C LEU A 73 11.26 -56.97 15.70
N THR A 74 11.08 -57.96 14.82
CA THR A 74 12.12 -58.64 14.06
C THR A 74 12.20 -58.05 12.65
N SER A 75 13.34 -57.45 12.29
CA SER A 75 13.84 -57.19 10.92
C SER A 75 15.05 -56.24 11.04
N THR A 76 16.22 -56.42 10.44
CA THR A 76 16.72 -57.20 9.31
C THR A 76 18.23 -57.34 9.46
N SER A 77 18.78 -58.51 9.15
CA SER A 77 20.22 -58.77 9.07
C SER A 77 20.87 -57.95 7.94
N THR A 78 21.90 -57.18 8.29
CA THR A 78 22.98 -56.79 7.36
C THR A 78 24.28 -57.01 8.11
N GLU A 79 25.10 -57.89 7.56
CA GLU A 79 26.21 -58.53 8.26
C GLU A 79 27.38 -57.57 8.54
N ASN A 80 27.97 -57.76 9.73
CA ASN A 80 29.35 -57.43 10.12
C ASN A 80 29.71 -55.96 10.36
N SER A 81 29.21 -55.40 11.46
CA SER A 81 30.05 -54.57 12.33
C SER A 81 29.84 -55.02 13.77
N SER A 82 30.92 -55.45 14.43
CA SER A 82 30.88 -55.92 15.82
C SER A 82 30.57 -54.73 16.73
N ILE A 83 29.28 -54.49 17.01
CA ILE A 83 28.81 -53.46 17.94
C ILE A 83 29.29 -53.76 19.38
N TYR A 84 29.73 -55.00 19.63
CA TYR A 84 30.28 -55.42 20.90
C TYR A 84 31.77 -55.04 21.00
N THR A 85 32.11 -54.36 22.09
CA THR A 85 33.48 -54.20 22.55
C THR A 85 34.02 -55.53 23.08
N ALA A 86 35.34 -55.69 23.17
CA ALA A 86 35.96 -56.92 23.71
C ALA A 86 35.51 -57.26 25.15
N SER A 87 34.93 -56.30 25.88
CA SER A 87 34.36 -56.45 27.21
C SER A 87 32.86 -56.82 27.22
N GLY A 88 32.22 -56.97 26.05
CA GLY A 88 30.80 -57.29 25.92
C GLY A 88 29.85 -56.09 26.01
N HIS A 89 30.36 -54.86 26.13
CA HIS A 89 29.52 -53.65 26.11
C HIS A 89 29.20 -53.22 24.67
N ILE A 90 27.95 -52.79 24.43
CA ILE A 90 27.46 -52.38 23.10
C ILE A 90 27.78 -50.90 22.89
N ASN A 91 28.73 -50.59 22.00
CA ASN A 91 29.10 -49.21 21.68
C ASN A 91 28.41 -48.73 20.40
N PHE A 92 27.28 -48.06 20.59
CA PHE A 92 26.50 -47.47 19.49
C PHE A 92 27.22 -46.31 18.77
N PHE A 93 28.21 -45.69 19.42
CA PHE A 93 28.92 -44.50 18.91
C PHE A 93 30.31 -44.78 18.35
N GLN A 94 30.67 -46.05 18.19
CA GLN A 94 32.01 -46.44 17.73
C GLN A 94 32.35 -45.87 16.35
N GLU A 95 31.37 -45.75 15.44
CA GLU A 95 31.55 -45.12 14.12
C GLU A 95 31.80 -43.59 14.22
N ASP A 96 31.16 -42.91 15.17
CA ASP A 96 31.29 -41.47 15.37
C ASP A 96 32.61 -41.10 16.07
N GLU A 97 33.05 -41.90 17.06
CA GLU A 97 34.36 -41.77 17.71
C GLU A 97 35.52 -42.10 16.76
N ALA A 98 35.32 -43.03 15.83
CA ALA A 98 36.25 -43.30 14.73
C ALA A 98 36.32 -42.17 13.67
N GLY A 99 35.52 -41.10 13.84
CA GLY A 99 35.52 -39.94 12.96
C GLY A 99 34.90 -40.18 11.58
N ILE A 100 34.22 -41.31 11.38
CA ILE A 100 33.54 -41.66 10.13
C ILE A 100 32.19 -40.95 10.12
N LYS A 101 32.24 -39.62 9.95
CA LYS A 101 31.04 -38.86 9.62
C LYS A 101 30.55 -39.41 8.28
N LYS A 102 29.40 -40.09 8.27
CA LYS A 102 28.62 -40.38 7.05
C LYS A 102 28.06 -39.06 6.48
N SER A 103 28.91 -38.05 6.30
CA SER A 103 28.62 -36.86 5.52
C SER A 103 28.99 -37.16 4.07
N GLY A 104 28.24 -38.06 3.44
CA GLY A 104 28.14 -37.99 1.99
C GLY A 104 27.58 -36.62 1.68
N LYS A 105 28.41 -35.66 1.25
CA LYS A 105 27.93 -34.38 0.74
C LYS A 105 26.93 -34.75 -0.35
N ASN A 106 25.64 -34.44 -0.13
CA ASN A 106 24.64 -34.68 -1.15
C ASN A 106 25.05 -33.83 -2.37
N VAL A 107 25.58 -34.51 -3.38
CA VAL A 107 26.15 -33.90 -4.59
C VAL A 107 25.07 -33.09 -5.31
N GLU A 108 23.83 -33.56 -5.24
CA GLU A 108 22.66 -32.86 -5.80
C GLU A 108 22.43 -31.53 -5.08
N ASN A 109 22.47 -31.49 -3.75
CA ASN A 109 22.30 -30.25 -2.97
C ASN A 109 23.43 -29.24 -3.21
N ALA A 110 24.67 -29.71 -3.37
CA ALA A 110 25.78 -28.83 -3.71
C ALA A 110 25.63 -28.22 -5.11
N ALA A 111 25.11 -29.00 -6.07
CA ALA A 111 24.80 -28.53 -7.41
C ALA A 111 23.61 -27.55 -7.43
N GLU A 112 22.55 -27.83 -6.67
CA GLU A 112 21.38 -26.95 -6.52
C GLU A 112 21.79 -25.60 -5.95
N LYS A 113 22.56 -25.57 -4.85
CA LYS A 113 23.07 -24.31 -4.28
C LYS A 113 23.95 -23.52 -5.23
N LYS A 114 24.71 -24.21 -6.09
CA LYS A 114 25.51 -23.54 -7.12
C LYS A 114 24.62 -22.94 -8.20
N ALA A 115 23.59 -23.67 -8.64
CA ALA A 115 22.62 -23.18 -9.62
C ALA A 115 21.79 -22.00 -9.08
N GLU A 116 21.40 -22.03 -7.80
CA GLU A 116 20.70 -20.92 -7.14
C GLU A 116 21.58 -19.67 -7.04
N LYS A 117 22.85 -19.83 -6.68
CA LYS A 117 23.82 -18.72 -6.68
C LYS A 117 24.01 -18.15 -8.08
N GLU A 118 24.20 -19.00 -9.09
CA GLU A 118 24.35 -18.53 -10.46
C GLU A 118 23.09 -17.83 -10.98
N LYS A 119 21.88 -18.29 -10.61
CA LYS A 119 20.62 -17.59 -10.92
C LYS A 119 20.56 -16.22 -10.24
N TRP A 120 20.89 -16.14 -8.97
CA TRP A 120 20.92 -14.89 -8.22
C TRP A 120 21.96 -13.91 -8.77
N GLU A 121 23.16 -14.40 -9.09
CA GLU A 121 24.22 -13.61 -9.71
C GLU A 121 23.84 -13.16 -11.13
N LYS A 122 23.11 -13.98 -11.90
CA LYS A 122 22.52 -13.59 -13.20
C LYS A 122 21.45 -12.51 -13.03
N ASP A 123 20.54 -12.67 -12.08
CA ASP A 123 19.44 -11.71 -11.83
C ASP A 123 19.96 -10.35 -11.34
N ILE A 124 21.04 -10.34 -10.57
CA ILE A 124 21.73 -9.12 -10.14
C ILE A 124 22.62 -8.52 -11.26
N GLY A 125 22.93 -9.31 -12.29
CA GLY A 125 23.83 -8.92 -13.38
C GLY A 125 25.32 -9.05 -13.05
N LEU A 126 25.68 -9.72 -11.95
CA LEU A 126 27.07 -10.03 -11.59
C LEU A 126 27.65 -11.09 -12.53
N LEU A 127 26.86 -12.12 -12.85
CA LEU A 127 27.24 -13.19 -13.76
C LEU A 127 26.48 -13.04 -15.08
N THR A 128 27.08 -12.30 -16.02
CA THR A 128 26.55 -12.11 -17.38
C THR A 128 27.39 -12.94 -18.35
N TYR A 129 26.80 -13.95 -19.00
CA TYR A 129 27.53 -14.75 -19.98
C TYR A 129 27.63 -13.99 -21.31
N LEU A 130 28.85 -13.94 -21.86
CA LEU A 130 29.12 -13.34 -23.16
C LEU A 130 28.26 -14.03 -24.24
N GLY A 131 27.40 -13.25 -24.91
CA GLY A 131 26.44 -13.77 -25.90
C GLY A 131 24.99 -13.82 -25.43
N GLN A 132 24.71 -13.65 -24.13
CA GLN A 132 23.35 -13.42 -23.64
C GLN A 132 23.03 -11.93 -23.77
N SER A 133 22.55 -11.51 -24.94
CA SER A 133 22.07 -10.15 -25.10
C SER A 133 20.87 -9.89 -24.18
N SER A 134 20.69 -8.65 -23.71
CA SER A 134 19.51 -8.25 -22.90
C SER A 134 18.16 -8.60 -23.55
N VAL A 135 18.15 -8.87 -24.86
CA VAL A 135 16.97 -9.25 -25.65
C VAL A 135 16.58 -10.72 -25.43
N GLU A 136 17.55 -11.62 -25.21
CA GLU A 136 17.30 -13.05 -24.99
C GLU A 136 17.16 -13.43 -23.52
N SER A 137 17.79 -12.66 -22.62
CA SER A 137 17.66 -12.89 -21.18
C SER A 137 16.29 -12.46 -20.64
N GLN A 138 15.60 -11.52 -21.31
CA GLN A 138 14.26 -11.10 -20.92
C GLN A 138 13.22 -12.03 -21.55
N SER A 139 12.34 -12.61 -20.73
CA SER A 139 11.23 -13.46 -21.19
C SER A 139 10.28 -12.74 -22.17
N LYS A 140 10.27 -11.41 -22.18
CA LYS A 140 9.49 -10.59 -23.12
C LYS A 140 10.44 -9.80 -24.01
N PRO A 141 10.20 -9.76 -25.33
CA PRO A 141 10.98 -8.91 -26.20
C PRO A 141 10.80 -7.45 -25.77
N PRO A 142 11.85 -6.63 -25.87
CA PRO A 142 11.75 -5.22 -25.55
C PRO A 142 10.73 -4.52 -26.47
N TRP A 143 10.16 -3.41 -26.00
CA TRP A 143 8.99 -2.76 -26.60
C TRP A 143 9.14 -2.37 -28.08
N TYR A 144 10.38 -2.23 -28.59
CA TYR A 144 10.69 -1.91 -29.99
C TYR A 144 10.72 -3.16 -30.91
N LEU A 145 10.82 -4.37 -30.36
CA LEU A 145 10.71 -5.65 -31.07
C LEU A 145 9.31 -6.28 -30.94
N ASP A 146 8.44 -5.68 -30.13
CA ASP A 146 7.09 -6.17 -29.89
C ASP A 146 6.16 -5.90 -31.09
N LYS A 147 6.23 -6.79 -32.09
CA LYS A 147 5.43 -6.75 -33.32
C LYS A 147 3.92 -6.90 -33.06
N LYS A 148 3.48 -7.27 -31.85
CA LYS A 148 2.05 -7.31 -31.48
C LYS A 148 1.40 -5.93 -31.47
N LYS A 149 2.16 -4.83 -31.40
CA LYS A 149 1.59 -3.48 -31.56
C LYS A 149 1.29 -3.11 -33.02
N MET A 150 1.82 -3.86 -33.99
CA MET A 150 1.61 -3.61 -35.42
C MET A 150 0.58 -4.55 -36.06
N ASN A 151 0.31 -5.70 -35.44
CA ASN A 151 -0.70 -6.66 -35.90
C ASN A 151 -1.63 -7.03 -34.73
N LEU A 152 -2.51 -6.10 -34.33
CA LEU A 152 -3.69 -6.48 -33.55
C LEU A 152 -4.77 -6.93 -34.53
N GLY A 153 -5.12 -8.22 -34.44
CA GLY A 153 -6.18 -8.85 -35.21
C GLY A 153 -7.54 -8.17 -35.02
N GLU A 154 -8.41 -8.47 -35.98
CA GLU A 154 -9.75 -7.96 -36.32
C GLU A 154 -10.72 -7.58 -35.18
N GLY A 155 -10.46 -7.97 -33.93
CA GLY A 155 -11.33 -7.68 -32.77
C GLY A 155 -11.00 -6.41 -31.96
N ASP A 156 -9.77 -5.88 -32.03
CA ASP A 156 -9.34 -4.73 -31.20
C ASP A 156 -9.32 -3.38 -31.96
N SER A 157 -9.65 -3.42 -33.26
CA SER A 157 -9.68 -2.27 -34.18
C SER A 157 -10.64 -1.16 -33.74
N VAL A 158 -11.79 -1.51 -33.16
CA VAL A 158 -12.81 -0.53 -32.75
C VAL A 158 -12.34 0.32 -31.56
N LYS A 159 -11.58 -0.30 -30.63
CA LYS A 159 -11.09 0.36 -29.43
C LYS A 159 -9.88 1.24 -29.74
N SER A 160 -8.97 0.80 -30.61
CA SER A 160 -7.86 1.63 -31.09
C SER A 160 -8.34 2.81 -31.94
N MET A 161 -9.34 2.61 -32.81
CA MET A 161 -9.97 3.69 -33.60
C MET A 161 -10.59 4.77 -32.71
N LEU A 162 -11.27 4.37 -31.62
CA LEU A 162 -11.85 5.29 -30.64
C LEU A 162 -10.79 6.09 -29.86
N VAL A 163 -9.63 5.47 -29.57
CA VAL A 163 -8.51 6.13 -28.89
C VAL A 163 -7.83 7.13 -29.82
N ILE A 164 -7.55 6.74 -31.07
CA ILE A 164 -7.00 7.64 -32.10
C ILE A 164 -7.95 8.81 -32.34
N SER A 165 -9.26 8.56 -32.44
CA SER A 165 -10.29 9.60 -32.62
C SER A 165 -10.39 10.58 -31.44
N LYS A 166 -10.15 10.12 -30.21
CA LYS A 166 -10.14 11.00 -29.02
C LYS A 166 -8.88 11.86 -28.98
N ASP A 167 -7.73 11.28 -29.30
CA ASP A 167 -6.46 11.99 -29.38
C ASP A 167 -6.47 13.04 -30.50
N GLU A 168 -7.07 12.75 -31.65
CA GLU A 168 -7.23 13.71 -32.74
C GLU A 168 -8.13 14.89 -32.33
N LYS A 169 -9.25 14.62 -31.63
CA LYS A 169 -10.11 15.67 -31.08
C LYS A 169 -9.41 16.53 -30.04
N LEU A 170 -8.58 15.92 -29.19
CA LEU A 170 -7.76 16.64 -28.21
C LEU A 170 -6.70 17.52 -28.90
N LYS A 171 -5.99 16.98 -29.90
CA LYS A 171 -5.03 17.73 -30.72
C LYS A 171 -5.69 18.90 -31.42
N TYR A 172 -6.86 18.69 -32.00
CA TYR A 172 -7.65 19.74 -32.66
C TYR A 172 -8.12 20.82 -31.67
N ALA A 173 -8.54 20.43 -30.46
CA ALA A 173 -8.96 21.38 -29.43
C ALA A 173 -7.79 22.17 -28.80
N LEU A 174 -6.59 21.58 -28.77
CA LEU A 174 -5.37 22.19 -28.24
C LEU A 174 -4.58 22.96 -29.30
N ASP A 175 -4.98 22.91 -30.56
CA ASP A 175 -4.36 23.67 -31.65
C ASP A 175 -4.66 25.18 -31.52
N PRO A 176 -3.62 26.03 -31.40
CA PRO A 176 -3.76 27.48 -31.34
C PRO A 176 -4.54 28.07 -32.51
N ILE A 177 -4.43 27.51 -33.72
CA ILE A 177 -5.10 28.02 -34.93
C ILE A 177 -6.61 27.86 -34.79
N HIS A 178 -7.08 26.67 -34.42
CA HIS A 178 -8.50 26.39 -34.18
C HIS A 178 -9.08 27.25 -33.06
N LYS A 179 -8.30 27.46 -32.00
CA LYS A 179 -8.66 28.38 -30.92
C LYS A 179 -8.82 29.81 -31.44
N MET A 180 -7.90 30.30 -32.27
CA MET A 180 -7.97 31.64 -32.88
C MET A 180 -9.19 31.81 -33.79
N HIS A 181 -9.51 30.83 -34.65
CA HIS A 181 -10.71 30.86 -35.49
C HIS A 181 -11.99 31.02 -34.66
N SER A 182 -12.12 30.31 -33.53
CA SER A 182 -13.28 30.44 -32.64
C SER A 182 -13.45 31.84 -32.03
N TYR A 183 -12.33 32.55 -31.76
CA TYR A 183 -12.38 33.93 -31.25
C TYR A 183 -12.76 34.93 -32.34
N LEU A 184 -12.28 34.72 -33.57
CA LEU A 184 -12.62 35.57 -34.72
C LEU A 184 -14.11 35.45 -35.08
N GLU A 185 -14.66 34.24 -35.07
CA GLU A 185 -16.10 34.02 -35.29
C GLU A 185 -16.95 34.74 -34.24
N LYS A 186 -16.62 34.60 -32.95
CA LYS A 186 -17.33 35.29 -31.85
C LYS A 186 -17.25 36.81 -31.96
N LYS A 187 -16.12 37.35 -32.44
CA LYS A 187 -15.95 38.80 -32.65
C LYS A 187 -16.87 39.30 -33.77
N SER A 188 -16.98 38.54 -34.87
CA SER A 188 -17.86 38.87 -36.00
C SER A 188 -19.35 38.93 -35.62
N HIS A 189 -19.81 38.02 -34.75
CA HIS A 189 -21.20 38.01 -34.27
C HIS A 189 -21.51 39.12 -33.26
N LYS A 190 -20.51 39.56 -32.48
CA LYS A 190 -20.67 40.65 -31.52
C LYS A 190 -20.89 42.00 -32.20
N ASP A 191 -20.23 42.24 -33.34
CA ASP A 191 -20.40 43.45 -34.12
C ASP A 191 -21.79 43.51 -34.80
N LYS A 192 -22.35 42.36 -35.20
CA LYS A 192 -23.74 42.25 -35.69
C LYS A 192 -24.80 42.48 -34.58
N SER A 193 -24.54 42.05 -33.34
CA SER A 193 -25.50 42.26 -32.22
C SER A 193 -25.54 43.72 -31.73
N LYS A 194 -24.40 44.43 -31.75
CA LYS A 194 -24.32 45.85 -31.34
C LYS A 194 -25.05 46.80 -32.28
N GLN A 195 -25.21 46.43 -33.56
CA GLN A 195 -26.03 47.20 -34.49
C GLN A 195 -27.54 47.07 -34.21
N LYS A 196 -28.02 45.97 -33.58
CA LYS A 196 -29.44 45.79 -33.24
C LYS A 196 -29.87 46.50 -31.96
N HIS A 197 -28.99 46.67 -30.97
CA HIS A 197 -29.34 47.28 -29.68
C HIS A 197 -29.32 48.83 -29.65
N LYS A 198 -28.90 49.50 -30.74
CA LYS A 198 -28.96 50.98 -30.83
C LYS A 198 -30.33 51.53 -31.27
N LYS A 199 -31.32 50.69 -31.60
CA LYS A 199 -32.63 51.14 -32.13
C LYS A 199 -33.76 51.25 -31.08
N HIS A 200 -33.56 50.84 -29.83
CA HIS A 200 -34.61 50.86 -28.79
C HIS A 200 -34.13 51.42 -27.45
N LYS A 201 -33.68 52.69 -27.42
CA LYS A 201 -33.51 53.40 -26.14
C LYS A 201 -33.89 54.87 -26.25
N HIS A 202 -35.18 55.12 -26.44
CA HIS A 202 -35.86 56.31 -25.93
C HIS A 202 -37.07 55.82 -25.13
N GLU A 203 -37.44 56.58 -24.09
CA GLU A 203 -38.52 56.34 -23.13
C GLU A 203 -38.29 55.24 -22.07
N HIS A 204 -37.82 55.63 -20.89
CA HIS A 204 -38.70 56.09 -19.81
C HIS A 204 -37.87 56.52 -18.59
N LYS A 205 -38.02 57.78 -18.21
CA LYS A 205 -37.72 58.29 -16.86
C LYS A 205 -38.89 57.91 -15.95
N ARG A 206 -38.63 57.50 -14.71
CA ARG A 206 -39.15 58.17 -13.49
C ARG A 206 -38.70 57.48 -12.20
N HIS A 207 -38.55 58.35 -11.21
CA HIS A 207 -38.04 58.19 -9.86
C HIS A 207 -38.82 57.19 -9.00
N LYS A 208 -38.12 56.57 -8.05
CA LYS A 208 -38.69 56.26 -6.74
C LYS A 208 -37.58 56.27 -5.68
N ASP A 209 -37.39 57.44 -5.08
CA ASP A 209 -36.76 57.58 -3.78
C ASP A 209 -37.72 56.99 -2.73
N SER A 210 -37.23 56.08 -1.90
CA SER A 210 -37.85 55.75 -0.63
C SER A 210 -36.74 55.66 0.40
N GLU A 211 -36.71 56.69 1.24
CA GLU A 211 -35.92 56.80 2.44
C GLU A 211 -36.13 55.56 3.32
N ARG A 212 -35.01 54.96 3.72
CA ARG A 212 -34.99 53.99 4.81
C ARG A 212 -33.83 54.36 5.71
N GLU A 213 -34.14 55.18 6.70
CA GLU A 213 -33.31 55.31 7.89
C GLU A 213 -33.08 53.91 8.47
N LYS A 214 -31.81 53.56 8.62
CA LYS A 214 -31.35 52.45 9.43
C LYS A 214 -30.19 52.94 10.25
N ASP A 215 -30.38 52.87 11.55
CA ASP A 215 -29.42 53.09 12.60
C ASP A 215 -28.08 52.43 12.22
N LYS A 216 -27.03 53.26 12.17
CA LYS A 216 -25.65 52.80 12.06
C LYS A 216 -25.15 52.46 13.46
N GLU A 217 -25.63 51.35 14.00
CA GLU A 217 -24.82 50.61 14.96
C GLU A 217 -23.74 49.89 14.17
N HIS A 218 -22.48 50.20 14.46
CA HIS A 218 -21.33 49.46 13.97
C HIS A 218 -21.38 48.03 14.53
N SER A 219 -22.15 47.16 13.88
CA SER A 219 -21.94 45.71 13.94
C SER A 219 -20.58 45.43 13.32
N SER A 220 -19.55 45.42 14.17
CA SER A 220 -18.24 44.89 13.80
C SER A 220 -18.43 43.40 13.56
N THR A 221 -18.73 43.05 12.31
CA THR A 221 -18.81 41.69 11.78
C THR A 221 -17.47 40.94 11.84
N SER A 222 -16.42 41.58 12.35
CA SER A 222 -15.12 40.98 12.64
C SER A 222 -15.06 40.52 14.09
N LYS A 223 -14.87 39.21 14.29
CA LYS A 223 -14.45 38.64 15.57
C LYS A 223 -13.25 39.42 16.12
N THR A 224 -13.24 39.73 17.41
CA THR A 224 -12.08 40.39 18.04
C THR A 224 -10.86 39.46 17.99
N ILE A 225 -9.64 40.02 18.00
CA ILE A 225 -8.40 39.22 17.97
C ILE A 225 -8.34 38.16 19.07
N ALA A 226 -8.90 38.46 20.25
CA ALA A 226 -9.01 37.50 21.35
C ALA A 226 -9.92 36.32 20.99
N GLN A 227 -11.06 36.57 20.32
CA GLN A 227 -11.96 35.54 19.85
C GLN A 227 -11.32 34.65 18.78
N LEU A 228 -10.54 35.22 17.85
CA LEU A 228 -9.79 34.44 16.85
C LEU A 228 -8.73 33.54 17.47
N ARG A 229 -8.04 34.00 18.52
CA ARG A 229 -7.07 33.20 19.28
C ARG A 229 -7.75 32.06 20.04
N ALA A 230 -8.89 32.32 20.68
CA ALA A 230 -9.66 31.30 21.38
C ALA A 230 -10.21 30.24 20.41
N GLU A 231 -10.68 30.65 19.23
CA GLU A 231 -11.14 29.75 18.19
C GLU A 231 -10.00 28.88 17.63
N ARG A 232 -8.80 29.46 17.46
CA ARG A 232 -7.60 28.71 17.07
C ARG A 232 -7.23 27.65 18.12
N LEU A 233 -7.19 28.03 19.40
CA LEU A 233 -6.88 27.09 20.49
C LEU A 233 -7.89 25.94 20.57
N LYS A 234 -9.19 26.23 20.39
CA LYS A 234 -10.23 25.19 20.33
C LYS A 234 -10.02 24.22 19.17
N ARG A 235 -9.59 24.72 18.00
CA ARG A 235 -9.28 23.87 16.84
C ARG A 235 -8.07 22.98 17.12
N GLU A 236 -6.98 23.56 17.63
CA GLU A 236 -5.78 22.82 18.01
C GLU A 236 -6.10 21.75 19.07
N GLN A 237 -6.92 22.06 20.07
CA GLN A 237 -7.39 21.10 21.07
C GLN A 237 -8.20 19.96 20.45
N SER A 238 -9.14 20.26 19.55
CA SER A 238 -9.95 19.22 18.91
C SER A 238 -9.13 18.27 18.02
N GLU A 239 -8.08 18.77 17.37
CA GLU A 239 -7.15 17.95 16.58
C GLU A 239 -6.27 17.08 17.48
N VAL A 240 -5.79 17.64 18.60
CA VAL A 240 -5.03 16.89 19.63
C VAL A 240 -5.88 15.80 20.27
N GLU A 241 -7.13 16.08 20.61
CA GLU A 241 -8.07 15.08 21.14
C GLU A 241 -8.35 13.98 20.12
N ARG A 242 -8.53 14.34 18.85
CA ARG A 242 -8.70 13.37 17.76
C ARG A 242 -7.46 12.49 17.58
N GLU A 243 -6.26 13.07 17.61
CA GLU A 243 -5.00 12.31 17.55
C GLU A 243 -4.85 11.39 18.76
N ARG A 244 -5.21 11.89 19.95
CA ARG A 244 -5.20 11.11 21.19
C ARG A 244 -6.12 9.89 21.10
N MET A 245 -7.35 10.08 20.64
CA MET A 245 -8.33 9.00 20.45
C MET A 245 -7.85 7.96 19.43
N LEU A 246 -7.23 8.40 18.33
CA LEU A 246 -6.63 7.48 17.34
C LEU A 246 -5.48 6.67 17.95
N ARG A 247 -4.59 7.33 18.70
CA ARG A 247 -3.47 6.67 19.40
C ARG A 247 -3.94 5.72 20.49
N GLU A 248 -5.02 6.03 21.20
CA GLU A 248 -5.63 5.13 22.19
C GLU A 248 -6.26 3.90 21.50
N ASN A 249 -6.97 4.10 20.40
CA ASN A 249 -7.51 2.99 19.58
C ASN A 249 -6.41 2.08 19.00
N GLU A 250 -5.27 2.64 18.60
CA GLU A 250 -4.11 1.85 18.15
C GLU A 250 -3.47 1.04 19.29
N LYS A 251 -3.42 1.60 20.50
CA LYS A 251 -2.82 0.93 21.68
C LYS A 251 -3.69 -0.16 22.27
N VAL A 252 -5.01 -0.05 22.17
CA VAL A 252 -5.97 -1.04 22.72
C VAL A 252 -6.16 -2.23 21.77
N GLY A 253 -5.51 -2.23 20.60
CA GLY A 253 -5.52 -3.40 19.71
C GLY A 253 -6.92 -3.69 19.19
N GLY A 254 -7.52 -2.75 18.46
CA GLY A 254 -8.62 -3.01 17.52
C GLY A 254 -9.71 -3.97 18.01
N SER A 255 -10.25 -3.76 19.22
CA SER A 255 -11.53 -4.39 19.56
C SER A 255 -12.59 -3.71 18.68
N SER A 256 -13.08 -4.44 17.68
CA SER A 256 -14.16 -4.06 16.80
C SER A 256 -15.41 -3.70 17.62
N ALA A 257 -15.50 -2.46 18.09
CA ALA A 257 -16.77 -1.86 18.43
C ALA A 257 -17.52 -1.75 17.11
N GLU A 258 -18.59 -2.51 16.96
CA GLU A 258 -19.50 -2.46 15.82
C GLU A 258 -19.92 -1.01 15.58
N VAL A 259 -19.20 -0.33 14.69
CA VAL A 259 -19.65 0.92 14.12
C VAL A 259 -20.78 0.50 13.21
N HIS A 260 -22.01 0.68 13.70
CA HIS A 260 -23.21 0.66 12.89
C HIS A 260 -23.03 1.74 11.81
N PHE A 261 -22.41 1.36 10.69
CA PHE A 261 -22.22 2.20 9.53
C PHE A 261 -23.60 2.32 8.91
N GLU A 262 -24.37 3.32 9.34
CA GLU A 262 -25.50 3.77 8.54
C GLU A 262 -24.91 4.11 7.17
N GLU A 263 -25.14 3.24 6.19
CA GLU A 263 -24.74 3.48 4.81
C GLU A 263 -25.46 4.74 4.34
N ILE A 264 -24.79 5.88 4.50
CA ILE A 264 -25.22 7.14 3.92
C ILE A 264 -25.35 6.88 2.43
N SER A 265 -26.54 7.09 1.87
CA SER A 265 -26.82 6.83 0.46
C SER A 265 -25.82 7.63 -0.40
N ASP A 266 -25.41 7.12 -1.57
CA ASP A 266 -24.49 7.84 -2.48
C ASP A 266 -25.00 9.24 -2.86
N ARG A 267 -26.30 9.49 -2.72
CA ARG A 267 -26.95 10.78 -2.94
C ARG A 267 -26.70 11.78 -1.80
N ASP A 268 -26.45 11.29 -0.59
CA ASP A 268 -26.20 12.08 0.62
C ASP A 268 -24.69 12.17 0.96
N ARG A 269 -23.84 11.39 0.26
CA ARG A 269 -22.38 11.44 0.39
C ARG A 269 -21.82 12.74 -0.18
N ARG A 270 -21.08 13.49 0.65
CA ARG A 270 -20.31 14.65 0.20
C ARG A 270 -19.02 14.17 -0.49
N TYR A 271 -18.63 14.83 -1.58
CA TYR A 271 -17.32 14.60 -2.18
C TYR A 271 -16.22 15.18 -1.26
N ASN A 272 -15.31 14.32 -0.79
CA ASN A 272 -14.15 14.69 0.05
C ASN A 272 -13.12 15.61 -0.66
N SER A 273 -13.39 16.00 -1.92
CA SER A 273 -12.57 16.91 -2.72
C SER A 273 -13.12 18.33 -2.80
N GLN A 274 -14.23 18.64 -2.12
CA GLN A 274 -14.81 19.98 -2.15
C GLN A 274 -14.05 20.94 -1.25
N PHE A 275 -13.48 21.98 -1.84
CA PHE A 275 -12.85 23.09 -1.13
C PHE A 275 -13.94 23.87 -0.35
N ASN A 276 -13.74 24.07 0.95
CA ASN A 276 -14.68 24.75 1.86
C ASN A 276 -16.08 24.10 1.94
N PRO A 277 -16.19 22.88 2.51
CA PRO A 277 -17.44 22.11 2.55
C PRO A 277 -18.57 22.80 3.32
N ASP A 278 -18.25 23.70 4.24
CA ASP A 278 -19.23 24.42 5.08
C ASP A 278 -20.04 25.46 4.30
N PHE A 279 -19.51 25.95 3.17
CA PHE A 279 -20.20 26.91 2.29
C PHE A 279 -21.03 26.23 1.20
N VAL A 280 -20.96 24.90 1.08
CA VAL A 280 -21.66 24.15 0.04
C VAL A 280 -23.13 23.98 0.44
N ARG A 281 -24.02 24.34 -0.49
CA ARG A 281 -25.48 24.23 -0.31
C ARG A 281 -25.85 22.76 -0.05
N GLN A 282 -26.45 22.51 1.11
CA GLN A 282 -26.96 21.18 1.47
C GLN A 282 -28.17 20.84 0.58
N PRO A 283 -28.26 19.61 0.03
CA PRO A 283 -29.46 19.15 -0.64
C PRO A 283 -30.61 19.12 0.38
N ARG A 284 -31.75 19.75 0.05
CA ARG A 284 -32.94 19.68 0.92
C ARG A 284 -33.56 18.28 0.80
N PRO A 285 -33.88 17.61 1.91
CA PRO A 285 -34.59 16.34 1.85
C PRO A 285 -35.95 16.57 1.20
N LYS A 286 -36.31 15.72 0.23
CA LYS A 286 -37.66 15.71 -0.34
C LYS A 286 -38.56 15.02 0.68
N THR A 287 -39.33 15.80 1.45
CA THR A 287 -40.42 15.22 2.22
C THR A 287 -41.44 14.66 1.22
N ALA A 288 -41.60 13.36 1.28
CA ALA A 288 -42.57 12.62 0.52
C ALA A 288 -43.95 12.83 1.17
N ASP A 289 -44.68 13.84 0.71
CA ASP A 289 -46.08 14.10 1.12
C ASP A 289 -47.00 13.01 0.53
N TYR A 290 -46.94 11.79 1.07
CA TYR A 290 -47.89 10.71 0.80
C TYR A 290 -48.73 10.44 2.05
N ARG A 291 -49.51 11.42 2.48
CA ARG A 291 -50.60 11.24 3.47
C ARG A 291 -51.74 12.21 3.20
N LYS A 292 -52.38 12.06 2.05
CA LYS A 292 -53.80 12.40 1.83
C LYS A 292 -54.33 11.33 0.86
N TYR A 293 -55.59 10.93 1.00
CA TYR A 293 -56.26 9.85 0.26
C TYR A 293 -56.14 8.43 0.85
N LEU A 294 -56.37 8.29 2.15
CA LEU A 294 -57.00 7.09 2.72
C LEU A 294 -57.89 7.57 3.86
N ASP A 295 -59.04 8.16 3.49
CA ASP A 295 -60.25 8.30 4.32
C ASP A 295 -61.29 9.03 3.46
N THR A 296 -62.02 8.27 2.65
CA THR A 296 -63.42 8.46 2.23
C THR A 296 -63.93 7.16 1.63
#